data_AF-A0A9W6R4V3-F1
#
_entry.id   AF-A0A9W6R4V3-F1
#
_cell.length_a   1.000
_cell.length_b   1.000
_cell.length_c   1.000
_cell.angle_alpha   90.00
_cell.angle_beta   90.00
_cell.angle_gamma   90.00
#
_symmetry.space_group_name_H-M   'P 1'
#
loop_
_entity.id
_entity.type
_entity.pdbx_description
1 polymer ?
#
loop_
_entity_poly.entity_id
_entity_poly.type
_entity_poly.pdbx_seq_one_letter_code
_entity_poly.pdbx_strand_id
1 'polypeptide(L)'
;MPVPGPGYSITVRVEAPPSASAAGDLTTAVGNVGGVLTAFDVVESHADAIVVDITANVSNADHVEDITKALDALPGVRVRKVSDRTFLMHLGGKISIAPKVQLKNRDDLSRAYTPGVARVCQAIAANPADARRLTIKRNTVAVVTDGSAVLGLGNIGPAAALPVMEGKAALFKKFADVDAWPVCLDTQDTEEIIRIVKALAPVYAGINLEDIAAPRCFEIEARLREQLDIPVFHDDQHGTAIVVLAALRNALRVVDKKIEDCKIVVSGAGAAGSAIIRLLLHKKPGDVIAADIDGIVHNGRSNLDDNLRWLAENTNKENLSGTLHDALVGADVFIGVSAPNLFGAEQVATMAKDPVVFALANPDPEIDPLEAQRHAAVVATGRSDYPNQINNVLAFPGVFRGLLDAQATEIDDEMLIAAANAIADVVDDRLNASFIVPSVFDSAVAPAVAEAIKAAVRRSTAQA
;
A
#
# COMPACT_ATOMS: atom_id res chain seq x y z
N MET A 1 17.47 -20.13 -2.90
CA MET A 1 18.16 -18.83 -3.00
C MET A 1 17.16 -17.82 -3.51
N PRO A 2 17.11 -16.60 -2.95
CA PRO A 2 16.22 -15.55 -3.46
C PRO A 2 16.54 -15.31 -4.94
N VAL A 3 15.52 -15.35 -5.78
CA VAL A 3 15.64 -15.06 -7.21
C VAL A 3 15.85 -13.55 -7.35
N PRO A 4 16.88 -13.07 -8.08
CA PRO A 4 17.10 -11.65 -8.32
C PRO A 4 15.85 -10.96 -8.88
N GLY A 5 15.44 -9.86 -8.26
CA GLY A 5 14.20 -9.16 -8.57
C GLY A 5 14.39 -7.65 -8.74
N PRO A 6 13.39 -6.93 -9.28
CA PRO A 6 13.51 -5.50 -9.57
C PRO A 6 13.69 -4.62 -8.33
N GLY A 7 13.38 -5.11 -7.13
CA GLY A 7 13.62 -4.41 -5.86
C GLY A 7 15.11 -4.16 -5.57
N TYR A 8 15.99 -4.99 -6.14
CA TYR A 8 17.44 -4.80 -6.12
C TYR A 8 17.94 -4.83 -7.57
N SER A 9 17.98 -3.66 -8.21
CA SER A 9 18.40 -3.51 -9.61
C SER A 9 19.54 -2.51 -9.71
N ILE A 10 20.60 -2.89 -10.41
CA ILE A 10 21.79 -2.06 -10.58
C ILE A 10 22.03 -1.70 -12.05
N THR A 11 22.68 -0.57 -12.26
CA THR A 11 23.36 -0.24 -13.51
C THR A 11 24.86 -0.15 -13.24
N VAL A 12 25.63 -1.03 -13.88
CA VAL A 12 27.09 -1.04 -13.83
C VAL A 12 27.61 -0.39 -15.10
N ARG A 13 28.26 0.77 -14.95
CA ARG A 13 29.00 1.41 -16.03
C ARG A 13 30.39 0.80 -16.13
N VAL A 14 30.69 0.22 -17.28
CA VAL A 14 31.91 -0.54 -17.54
C VAL A 14 32.61 0.02 -18.76
N GLU A 15 33.93 0.17 -18.67
CA GLU A 15 34.79 0.40 -19.82
C GLU A 15 35.41 -0.93 -20.24
N ALA A 16 35.35 -1.27 -21.53
CA ALA A 16 35.87 -2.51 -22.07
C ALA A 16 36.60 -2.29 -23.40
N PRO A 17 37.52 -3.17 -23.80
CA PRO A 17 38.17 -3.08 -25.10
C PRO A 17 37.14 -3.20 -26.25
N PRO A 18 37.34 -2.52 -27.38
CA PRO A 18 36.45 -2.61 -28.53
C PRO A 18 36.69 -3.95 -29.24
N SER A 19 36.05 -5.02 -28.75
CA SER A 19 36.10 -6.35 -29.33
C SER A 19 34.72 -6.84 -29.74
N ALA A 20 34.66 -7.73 -30.73
CA ALA A 20 33.40 -8.38 -31.12
C ALA A 20 32.85 -9.31 -30.02
N SER A 21 33.67 -9.72 -29.05
CA SER A 21 33.27 -10.57 -27.92
C SER A 21 32.82 -9.78 -26.70
N ALA A 22 33.13 -8.48 -26.61
CA ALA A 22 32.97 -7.70 -25.39
C ALA A 22 31.56 -7.79 -24.78
N ALA A 23 30.50 -7.69 -25.60
CA ALA A 23 29.13 -7.85 -25.13
C ALA A 23 28.86 -9.26 -24.56
N GLY A 24 29.34 -10.30 -25.23
CA GLY A 24 29.23 -11.68 -24.75
C GLY A 24 30.01 -11.92 -23.46
N ASP A 25 31.25 -11.44 -23.38
CA ASP A 25 32.12 -11.62 -22.22
C ASP A 25 31.54 -10.93 -20.98
N LEU A 26 31.09 -9.68 -21.12
CA LEU A 26 30.49 -8.89 -20.05
C LEU A 26 29.18 -9.50 -19.55
N THR A 27 28.27 -9.85 -20.45
CA THR A 27 26.98 -10.45 -20.06
C THR A 27 27.15 -11.84 -19.46
N THR A 28 28.09 -12.65 -19.98
CA THR A 28 28.41 -13.97 -19.41
C THR A 28 28.99 -13.84 -18.00
N ALA A 29 29.87 -12.86 -17.75
CA ALA A 29 30.42 -12.63 -16.42
C ALA A 29 29.34 -12.32 -15.37
N VAL A 30 28.35 -11.48 -15.72
CA VAL A 30 27.20 -11.19 -14.84
C VAL A 30 26.33 -12.43 -14.63
N GLY A 31 26.02 -13.17 -15.70
CA GLY A 31 25.20 -14.37 -15.62
C GLY A 31 25.84 -15.49 -14.79
N ASN A 32 27.16 -15.64 -14.85
CA ASN A 32 27.91 -16.69 -14.13
C ASN A 32 27.86 -16.54 -12.60
N VAL A 33 27.70 -15.32 -12.09
CA VAL A 33 27.51 -15.06 -10.66
C VAL A 33 26.04 -15.02 -10.26
N GLY A 34 25.13 -15.27 -11.21
CA GLY A 34 23.69 -15.36 -10.96
C GLY A 34 22.93 -14.05 -11.15
N GLY A 35 23.54 -13.00 -11.72
CA GLY A 35 22.84 -11.76 -12.05
C GLY A 35 21.86 -11.93 -13.20
N VAL A 36 20.66 -11.35 -13.09
CA VAL A 36 19.65 -11.41 -14.15
C VAL A 36 19.72 -10.14 -14.98
N LEU A 37 20.35 -10.23 -16.15
CA LEU A 37 20.47 -9.12 -17.09
C LEU A 37 19.10 -8.66 -17.61
N THR A 38 18.91 -7.34 -17.67
CA THR A 38 17.68 -6.72 -18.18
C THR A 38 17.93 -5.70 -19.29
N ALA A 39 19.13 -5.09 -19.35
CA ALA A 39 19.54 -4.22 -20.44
C ALA A 39 21.06 -4.19 -20.60
N PHE A 40 21.51 -3.85 -21.81
CA PHE A 40 22.91 -3.66 -22.18
C PHE A 40 22.97 -2.51 -23.18
N ASP A 41 23.54 -1.38 -22.78
CA ASP A 41 23.51 -0.14 -23.55
C ASP A 41 24.93 0.37 -23.77
N VAL A 42 25.36 0.54 -25.02
CA VAL A 42 26.63 1.21 -25.34
C VAL A 42 26.45 2.72 -25.23
N VAL A 43 27.11 3.34 -24.26
CA VAL A 43 26.98 4.77 -23.94
C VAL A 43 28.00 5.61 -24.68
N GLU A 44 29.22 5.11 -24.80
CA GLU A 44 30.30 5.76 -25.53
C GLU A 44 31.07 4.72 -26.35
N SER A 45 31.54 5.11 -27.53
CA SER A 45 32.40 4.30 -28.37
C SER A 45 33.59 5.15 -28.81
N HIS A 46 34.77 4.80 -28.29
CA HIS A 46 36.05 5.40 -28.66
C HIS A 46 36.86 4.42 -29.53
N ALA A 47 38.00 4.87 -30.05
CA ALA A 47 38.84 4.04 -30.91
C ALA A 47 39.51 2.87 -30.16
N ASP A 48 39.73 3.05 -28.86
CA ASP A 48 40.48 2.16 -27.96
C ASP A 48 39.64 1.56 -26.83
N ALA A 49 38.39 2.02 -26.66
CA ALA A 49 37.48 1.54 -25.62
C ALA A 49 36.01 1.72 -26.01
N ILE A 50 35.15 0.85 -25.47
CA ILE A 50 33.70 1.05 -25.41
C ILE A 50 33.30 1.25 -23.95
N VAL A 51 32.30 2.11 -23.72
CA VAL A 51 31.68 2.29 -22.41
C VAL A 51 30.26 1.77 -22.49
N VAL A 52 29.93 0.85 -21.61
CA VAL A 52 28.68 0.12 -21.58
C VAL A 52 28.01 0.29 -20.23
N ASP A 53 26.71 0.56 -20.22
CA ASP A 53 25.88 0.42 -19.04
C ASP A 53 25.20 -0.96 -19.08
N ILE A 54 25.52 -1.81 -18.10
CA ILE A 54 24.92 -3.13 -17.92
C ILE A 54 23.88 -3.02 -16.82
N THR A 55 22.61 -3.30 -17.13
CA THR A 55 21.56 -3.37 -16.12
C THR A 55 21.28 -4.82 -15.75
N ALA A 56 21.31 -5.11 -14.46
CA ALA A 56 20.96 -6.42 -13.92
C ALA A 56 20.13 -6.31 -12.64
N ASN A 57 19.20 -7.25 -12.46
CA ASN A 57 18.60 -7.52 -11.16
C ASN A 57 19.57 -8.41 -10.37
N VAL A 58 19.69 -8.11 -9.09
CA VAL A 58 20.55 -8.82 -8.12
C VAL A 58 19.71 -9.29 -6.93
N SER A 59 20.27 -10.15 -6.10
CA SER A 59 19.55 -10.69 -4.93
C SER A 59 19.67 -9.81 -3.69
N ASN A 60 20.80 -9.10 -3.53
CA ASN A 60 21.12 -8.25 -2.38
C ASN A 60 22.37 -7.40 -2.68
N ALA A 61 22.82 -6.60 -1.70
CA ALA A 61 24.01 -5.76 -1.81
C ALA A 61 25.31 -6.57 -2.02
N ASP A 62 25.47 -7.73 -1.37
CA ASP A 62 26.69 -8.55 -1.53
C ASP A 62 26.84 -9.06 -2.96
N HIS A 63 25.73 -9.47 -3.60
CA HIS A 63 25.72 -9.91 -4.99
C HIS A 63 26.11 -8.78 -5.97
N VAL A 64 25.90 -7.51 -5.62
CA VAL A 64 26.41 -6.37 -6.39
C VAL A 64 27.95 -6.39 -6.43
N GLU A 65 28.58 -6.69 -5.30
CA GLU A 65 30.04 -6.80 -5.24
C GLU A 65 30.55 -7.98 -6.07
N ASP A 66 29.86 -9.12 -6.04
CA ASP A 66 30.23 -10.30 -6.82
C ASP A 66 30.19 -10.03 -8.32
N ILE A 67 29.15 -9.34 -8.80
CA ILE A 67 29.05 -8.88 -10.19
C ILE A 67 30.19 -7.91 -10.52
N THR A 68 30.47 -6.97 -9.63
CA THR A 68 31.56 -5.99 -9.83
C THR A 68 32.90 -6.68 -9.95
N LYS A 69 33.22 -7.63 -9.04
CA LYS A 69 34.45 -8.43 -9.06
C LYS A 69 34.54 -9.30 -10.32
N ALA A 70 33.44 -9.92 -10.75
CA ALA A 70 33.41 -10.74 -11.96
C ALA A 70 33.70 -9.93 -13.22
N LEU A 71 33.18 -8.69 -13.30
CA LEU A 71 33.43 -7.79 -14.42
C LEU A 71 34.87 -7.24 -14.41
N ASP A 72 35.38 -6.81 -13.25
CA ASP A 72 36.76 -6.32 -13.11
C ASP A 72 37.82 -7.42 -13.33
N ALA A 73 37.45 -8.70 -13.20
CA ALA A 73 38.34 -9.83 -13.50
C ALA A 73 38.54 -10.05 -15.01
N LEU A 74 37.72 -9.45 -15.87
CA LEU A 74 37.85 -9.59 -17.32
C LEU A 74 39.04 -8.78 -17.85
N PRO A 75 39.86 -9.33 -18.77
CA PRO A 75 41.03 -8.64 -19.29
C PRO A 75 40.70 -7.31 -19.98
N GLY A 76 41.31 -6.22 -19.50
CA GLY A 76 41.14 -4.87 -20.08
C GLY A 76 39.79 -4.21 -19.75
N VAL A 77 38.96 -4.85 -18.93
CA VAL A 77 37.69 -4.30 -18.44
C VAL A 77 37.92 -3.53 -17.16
N ARG A 78 37.17 -2.44 -16.97
CA ARG A 78 37.18 -1.64 -15.74
C ARG A 78 35.77 -1.20 -15.40
N VAL A 79 35.28 -1.58 -14.23
CA VAL A 79 34.04 -1.02 -13.67
C VAL A 79 34.31 0.43 -13.27
N ARG A 80 33.61 1.37 -13.91
CA ARG A 80 33.72 2.81 -13.62
C ARG A 80 32.83 3.19 -12.45
N LYS A 81 31.57 2.73 -12.45
CA LYS A 81 30.58 3.07 -11.43
C LYS A 81 29.50 2.02 -11.37
N VAL A 82 29.08 1.69 -10.15
CA VAL A 82 27.86 0.93 -9.89
C VAL A 82 26.83 1.87 -9.30
N SER A 83 25.61 1.86 -9.84
CA SER A 83 24.52 2.67 -9.34
C SER A 83 23.31 1.79 -9.05
N ASP A 84 22.78 1.90 -7.84
CA ASP A 84 21.51 1.29 -7.48
C ASP A 84 20.36 2.09 -8.11
N ARG A 85 19.55 1.43 -8.92
CA ARG A 85 18.47 2.09 -9.69
C ARG A 85 17.34 2.58 -8.80
N THR A 86 17.11 1.95 -7.65
CA THR A 86 16.15 2.42 -6.65
C THR A 86 16.64 3.73 -6.06
N PHE A 87 17.91 3.83 -5.66
CA PHE A 87 18.46 5.09 -5.16
C PHE A 87 18.50 6.19 -6.22
N LEU A 88 18.83 5.85 -7.47
CA LEU A 88 18.80 6.81 -8.59
C LEU A 88 17.40 7.40 -8.80
N MET A 89 16.34 6.59 -8.68
CA MET A 89 14.96 7.06 -8.79
C MET A 89 14.58 8.07 -7.68
N HIS A 90 15.27 8.04 -6.54
CA HIS A 90 15.01 8.92 -5.39
C HIS A 90 15.87 10.19 -5.37
N LEU A 91 16.77 10.39 -6.34
CA LEU A 91 17.59 11.61 -6.41
C LEU A 91 16.71 12.84 -6.63
N GLY A 92 16.61 13.70 -5.60
CA GLY A 92 15.78 14.91 -5.63
C GLY A 92 14.31 14.68 -5.29
N GLY A 93 13.94 13.48 -4.82
CA GLY A 93 12.56 13.11 -4.50
C GLY A 93 11.75 12.64 -5.71
N LYS A 94 10.55 12.10 -5.44
CA LYS A 94 9.69 11.49 -6.49
C LYS A 94 8.60 12.42 -7.04
N ILE A 95 8.37 13.55 -6.40
CA ILE A 95 7.28 14.48 -6.74
C ILE A 95 7.80 15.91 -6.89
N SER A 96 7.08 16.73 -7.65
CA SER A 96 7.37 18.15 -7.85
C SER A 96 6.08 18.96 -7.99
N ILE A 97 6.18 20.28 -7.82
CA ILE A 97 5.04 21.21 -8.00
C ILE A 97 5.14 21.87 -9.37
N ALA A 98 4.02 21.91 -10.08
CA ALA A 98 3.87 22.66 -11.31
C ALA A 98 2.67 23.63 -11.23
N PRO A 99 2.81 24.90 -11.66
CA PRO A 99 1.68 25.83 -11.74
C PRO A 99 0.59 25.33 -12.71
N LYS A 100 -0.68 25.42 -12.30
CA LYS A 100 -1.83 25.12 -13.19
C LYS A 100 -2.11 26.22 -14.21
N VAL A 101 -1.60 27.43 -13.96
CA VAL A 101 -1.75 28.60 -14.84
C VAL A 101 -0.38 29.07 -15.32
N GLN A 102 -0.33 29.60 -16.54
CA GLN A 102 0.89 30.15 -17.10
C GLN A 102 1.14 31.56 -16.57
N LEU A 103 2.39 31.87 -16.23
CA LEU A 103 2.82 33.19 -15.75
C LEU A 103 3.82 33.78 -16.76
N LYS A 104 3.33 34.24 -17.91
CA LYS A 104 4.18 34.64 -19.05
C LYS A 104 4.51 36.14 -19.06
N ASN A 105 3.63 36.95 -18.49
CA ASN A 105 3.74 38.40 -18.56
C ASN A 105 3.23 39.06 -17.26
N ARG A 106 3.34 40.39 -17.20
CA ARG A 106 2.91 41.19 -16.04
C ARG A 106 1.41 41.10 -15.79
N ASP A 107 0.61 40.97 -16.84
CA ASP A 107 -0.84 40.88 -16.76
C ASP A 107 -1.27 39.55 -16.10
N ASP A 108 -0.65 38.43 -16.47
CA ASP A 108 -0.83 37.14 -15.79
C ASP A 108 -0.43 37.20 -14.32
N LEU A 109 0.75 37.77 -14.02
CA LEU A 109 1.25 37.91 -12.65
C LEU A 109 0.30 38.79 -11.81
N SER A 110 -0.25 39.86 -12.38
CA SER A 110 -1.16 40.77 -11.68
C SER A 110 -2.49 40.13 -11.29
N ARG A 111 -2.91 39.08 -12.01
CA ARG A 111 -4.10 38.28 -11.70
C ARG A 111 -3.80 37.15 -10.72
N ALA A 112 -2.73 36.41 -10.96
CA ALA A 112 -2.36 35.24 -10.15
C ALA A 112 -1.80 35.64 -8.77
N TYR A 113 -1.22 36.83 -8.67
CA TYR A 113 -0.66 37.38 -7.45
C TYR A 113 -1.12 38.83 -7.25
N THR A 114 -0.25 39.71 -6.75
CA THR A 114 -0.62 41.07 -6.45
C THR A 114 -0.81 41.92 -7.71
N PRO A 115 -1.83 42.79 -7.74
CA PRO A 115 -2.83 43.03 -6.70
C PRO A 115 -4.09 42.13 -6.78
N GLY A 116 -4.30 41.39 -7.88
CA GLY A 116 -5.55 40.69 -8.19
C GLY A 116 -5.97 39.62 -7.17
N VAL A 117 -5.02 38.87 -6.62
CA VAL A 117 -5.27 37.81 -5.63
C VAL A 117 -6.00 38.32 -4.38
N ALA A 118 -5.85 39.59 -4.02
CA ALA A 118 -6.53 40.18 -2.86
C ALA A 118 -8.06 40.09 -2.96
N ARG A 119 -8.62 40.17 -4.18
CA ARG A 119 -10.07 40.03 -4.40
C ARG A 119 -10.55 38.61 -4.12
N VAL A 120 -9.73 37.60 -4.43
CA VAL A 120 -10.02 36.19 -4.13
C VAL A 120 -9.95 35.96 -2.62
N CYS A 121 -8.94 36.52 -1.93
CA CYS A 121 -8.85 36.46 -0.48
C CYS A 121 -10.06 37.10 0.21
N GLN A 122 -10.51 38.27 -0.26
CA GLN A 122 -11.70 38.95 0.27
C GLN A 122 -12.98 38.13 0.04
N ALA A 123 -13.12 37.47 -1.12
CA ALA A 123 -14.25 36.59 -1.39
C ALA A 123 -14.29 35.40 -0.43
N ILE A 124 -13.15 34.76 -0.16
CA ILE A 124 -13.05 33.64 0.80
C ILE A 124 -13.29 34.13 2.23
N ALA A 125 -12.79 35.31 2.60
CA ALA A 125 -13.05 35.89 3.93
C ALA A 125 -14.54 36.18 4.16
N ALA A 126 -15.27 36.58 3.12
CA ALA A 126 -16.73 36.78 3.18
C ALA A 126 -17.50 35.45 3.14
N ASN A 127 -16.99 34.43 2.45
CA ASN A 127 -17.60 33.11 2.32
C ASN A 127 -16.52 32.00 2.37
N PRO A 128 -16.22 31.44 3.56
CA PRO A 128 -15.15 30.45 3.72
C PRO A 128 -15.28 29.20 2.84
N ALA A 129 -16.51 28.80 2.48
CA ALA A 129 -16.76 27.66 1.59
C ALA A 129 -16.15 27.85 0.18
N ASP A 130 -15.95 29.10 -0.27
CA ASP A 130 -15.29 29.39 -1.54
C ASP A 130 -13.82 28.96 -1.58
N ALA A 131 -13.19 28.68 -0.43
CA ALA A 131 -11.84 28.12 -0.39
C ALA A 131 -11.73 26.84 -1.23
N ARG A 132 -12.73 25.95 -1.16
CA ARG A 132 -12.75 24.72 -1.97
C ARG A 132 -12.91 25.01 -3.46
N ARG A 133 -13.57 26.11 -3.85
CA ARG A 133 -13.80 26.45 -5.27
C ARG A 133 -12.63 27.22 -5.89
N LEU A 134 -12.01 28.11 -5.12
CA LEU A 134 -11.07 29.12 -5.59
C LEU A 134 -9.60 28.77 -5.30
N THR A 135 -9.33 27.65 -4.62
CA THR A 135 -7.97 27.25 -4.25
C THR A 135 -7.69 25.78 -4.58
N ILE A 136 -6.45 25.35 -4.35
CA ILE A 136 -6.05 23.96 -4.49
C ILE A 136 -6.81 23.01 -3.56
N LYS A 137 -7.39 23.52 -2.45
CA LYS A 137 -8.14 22.74 -1.45
C LYS A 137 -9.08 21.74 -2.12
N ARG A 138 -9.74 22.12 -3.22
CA ARG A 138 -10.64 21.26 -4.03
C ARG A 138 -10.15 19.83 -4.25
N ASN A 139 -8.85 19.65 -4.46
CA ASN A 139 -8.27 18.42 -4.98
C ASN A 139 -7.02 17.97 -4.21
N THR A 140 -6.75 18.56 -3.05
CA THR A 140 -5.52 18.32 -2.29
C THR A 140 -5.78 17.46 -1.06
N VAL A 141 -4.95 16.43 -0.87
CA VAL A 141 -4.99 15.50 0.27
C VAL A 141 -3.66 15.57 1.01
N ALA A 142 -3.70 15.59 2.35
CA ALA A 142 -2.49 15.45 3.17
C ALA A 142 -2.23 13.96 3.42
N VAL A 143 -1.04 13.47 3.10
CA VAL A 143 -0.58 12.13 3.49
C VAL A 143 0.22 12.30 4.78
N VAL A 144 -0.44 12.09 5.92
CA VAL A 144 0.09 12.39 7.26
C VAL A 144 0.63 11.12 7.91
N THR A 145 1.84 11.22 8.44
CA THR A 145 2.49 10.13 9.21
C THR A 145 3.34 10.71 10.34
N ASP A 146 3.59 9.92 11.39
CA ASP A 146 4.64 10.17 12.39
C ASP A 146 5.89 9.27 12.18
N GLY A 147 5.84 8.38 11.18
CA GLY A 147 6.88 7.41 10.87
C GLY A 147 7.05 6.31 11.93
N SER A 148 6.03 6.06 12.75
CA SER A 148 6.11 5.07 13.85
C SER A 148 5.83 3.63 13.43
N ALA A 149 5.25 3.39 12.25
CA ALA A 149 4.96 2.06 11.72
C ALA A 149 5.19 1.96 10.20
N VAL A 150 6.37 2.38 9.72
CA VAL A 150 6.66 2.44 8.28
C VAL A 150 6.86 1.05 7.72
N LEU A 151 5.92 0.57 6.90
CA LEU A 151 5.96 -0.77 6.30
C LEU A 151 6.20 -1.86 7.37
N GLY A 152 7.05 -2.85 7.10
CA GLY A 152 7.54 -3.82 8.09
C GLY A 152 8.79 -3.35 8.86
N LEU A 153 9.20 -2.09 8.73
CA LEU A 153 10.43 -1.54 9.34
C LEU A 153 10.21 -1.00 10.76
N GLY A 154 8.94 -0.80 11.15
CA GLY A 154 8.55 -0.27 12.44
C GLY A 154 8.83 1.23 12.57
N ASN A 155 9.24 1.66 13.77
CA ASN A 155 9.44 3.06 14.08
C ASN A 155 10.83 3.52 13.64
N ILE A 156 10.90 4.12 12.46
CA ILE A 156 12.12 4.67 11.85
C ILE A 156 12.11 6.20 11.79
N GLY A 157 11.04 6.83 12.29
CA GLY A 157 10.88 8.26 12.37
C GLY A 157 10.43 8.93 11.06
N PRO A 158 10.02 10.21 11.15
CA PRO A 158 9.35 10.93 10.06
C PRO A 158 10.21 11.14 8.82
N ALA A 159 11.51 11.39 9.01
CA ALA A 159 12.43 11.63 7.90
C ALA A 159 12.64 10.37 7.05
N ALA A 160 12.75 9.21 7.68
CA ALA A 160 12.88 7.94 6.99
C ALA A 160 11.56 7.44 6.37
N ALA A 161 10.42 7.93 6.86
CA ALA A 161 9.10 7.68 6.27
C ALA A 161 8.84 8.48 4.98
N LEU A 162 9.49 9.64 4.81
CA LEU A 162 9.22 10.57 3.71
C LEU A 162 9.27 9.93 2.31
N PRO A 163 10.21 9.02 1.98
CA PRO A 163 10.20 8.33 0.70
C PRO A 163 8.92 7.51 0.45
N VAL A 164 8.33 6.88 1.47
CA VAL A 164 7.07 6.15 1.35
C VAL A 164 5.92 7.12 1.11
N MET A 165 5.87 8.23 1.86
CA MET A 165 4.82 9.25 1.74
C MET A 165 4.83 9.95 0.38
N GLU A 166 6.01 10.27 -0.16
CA GLU A 166 6.14 10.75 -1.55
C GLU A 166 5.63 9.73 -2.57
N GLY A 167 5.90 8.44 -2.33
CA GLY A 167 5.39 7.35 -3.16
C GLY A 167 3.87 7.34 -3.17
N LYS A 168 3.23 7.39 -1.99
CA LYS A 168 1.77 7.49 -1.87
C LYS A 168 1.22 8.71 -2.59
N ALA A 169 1.85 9.88 -2.43
CA ALA A 169 1.45 11.08 -3.13
C ALA A 169 1.52 10.94 -4.67
N ALA A 170 2.58 10.30 -5.18
CA ALA A 170 2.71 10.01 -6.60
C ALA A 170 1.62 9.04 -7.11
N LEU A 171 1.24 8.05 -6.31
CA LEU A 171 0.19 7.08 -6.64
C LEU A 171 -1.20 7.72 -6.65
N PHE A 172 -1.51 8.59 -5.69
CA PHE A 172 -2.70 9.45 -5.71
C PHE A 172 -2.82 10.23 -7.02
N LYS A 173 -1.72 10.86 -7.45
CA LYS A 173 -1.69 11.63 -8.69
C LYS A 173 -1.86 10.74 -9.92
N LYS A 174 -1.14 9.63 -9.98
CA LYS A 174 -1.11 8.72 -11.13
C LYS A 174 -2.45 8.04 -11.38
N PHE A 175 -3.11 7.55 -10.34
CA PHE A 175 -4.29 6.69 -10.47
C PHE A 175 -5.62 7.43 -10.32
N ALA A 176 -5.63 8.61 -9.70
CA ALA A 176 -6.86 9.34 -9.40
C ALA A 176 -6.82 10.85 -9.67
N ASP A 177 -5.70 11.36 -10.22
CA ASP A 177 -5.46 12.79 -10.41
C ASP A 177 -5.69 13.62 -9.12
N VAL A 178 -5.35 13.05 -7.97
CA VAL A 178 -5.42 13.73 -6.66
C VAL A 178 -4.08 14.39 -6.37
N ASP A 179 -4.11 15.68 -6.00
CA ASP A 179 -2.92 16.46 -5.68
C ASP A 179 -2.51 16.21 -4.21
N ALA A 180 -1.89 15.07 -3.92
CA ALA A 180 -1.48 14.70 -2.56
C ALA A 180 -0.12 15.30 -2.16
N TRP A 181 0.07 15.58 -0.87
CA TRP A 181 1.32 16.08 -0.33
C TRP A 181 1.75 15.35 0.96
N PRO A 182 3.03 14.92 1.08
CA PRO A 182 3.52 14.26 2.27
C PRO A 182 3.65 15.24 3.45
N VAL A 183 3.20 14.81 4.63
CA VAL A 183 3.26 15.56 5.90
C VAL A 183 3.77 14.61 6.99
N CYS A 184 5.10 14.48 7.08
CA CYS A 184 5.74 13.70 8.14
C CYS A 184 5.96 14.56 9.39
N LEU A 185 5.32 14.21 10.49
CA LEU A 185 5.34 14.96 11.74
C LEU A 185 6.46 14.45 12.66
N ASP A 186 7.32 15.35 13.13
CA ASP A 186 8.37 15.04 14.12
C ASP A 186 7.85 15.09 15.55
N THR A 187 6.76 14.35 15.78
CA THR A 187 6.14 14.13 17.08
C THR A 187 5.36 12.83 17.03
N GLN A 188 5.35 12.10 18.16
CA GLN A 188 4.56 10.88 18.35
C GLN A 188 3.55 11.06 19.50
N ASP A 189 3.38 12.29 19.98
CA ASP A 189 2.35 12.63 20.96
C ASP A 189 0.98 12.73 20.26
N THR A 190 0.01 11.94 20.74
CA THR A 190 -1.32 11.84 20.15
C THR A 190 -2.03 13.19 20.05
N GLU A 191 -2.01 13.98 21.13
CA GLU A 191 -2.71 15.28 21.15
C GLU A 191 -2.01 16.32 20.27
N GLU A 192 -0.68 16.30 20.22
CA GLU A 192 0.08 17.16 19.33
C GLU A 192 -0.19 16.84 17.85
N ILE A 193 -0.21 15.56 17.47
CA ILE A 193 -0.56 15.14 16.12
C ILE A 193 -1.97 15.65 15.76
N ILE A 194 -2.97 15.39 16.60
CA ILE A 194 -4.35 15.83 16.37
C ILE A 194 -4.40 17.35 16.19
N ARG A 195 -3.74 18.10 17.08
CA ARG A 195 -3.69 19.56 17.03
C ARG A 195 -3.04 20.08 15.74
N ILE A 196 -1.92 19.49 15.31
CA ILE A 196 -1.21 19.89 14.10
C ILE A 196 -2.05 19.60 12.86
N VAL A 197 -2.62 18.39 12.74
CA VAL A 197 -3.45 18.02 11.59
C VAL A 197 -4.65 18.94 11.47
N LYS A 198 -5.30 19.28 12.59
CA LYS A 198 -6.39 20.28 12.61
C LYS A 198 -5.95 21.65 12.14
N ALA A 199 -4.78 22.12 12.55
CA ALA A 199 -4.25 23.40 12.12
C ALA A 199 -3.93 23.42 10.60
N LEU A 200 -3.59 22.28 10.01
CA LEU A 200 -3.29 22.12 8.59
C LEU A 200 -4.54 21.91 7.70
N ALA A 201 -5.63 21.41 8.27
CA ALA A 201 -6.87 21.08 7.56
C ALA A 201 -7.44 22.17 6.62
N PRO A 202 -7.29 23.50 6.87
CA PRO A 202 -7.77 24.52 5.94
C PRO A 202 -7.25 24.37 4.50
N VAL A 203 -6.05 23.82 4.30
CA VAL A 203 -5.43 23.63 2.96
C VAL A 203 -6.00 22.44 2.21
N TYR A 204 -6.50 21.42 2.91
CA TYR A 204 -6.81 20.11 2.33
C TYR A 204 -8.32 19.87 2.24
N ALA A 205 -8.73 19.00 1.32
CA ALA A 205 -10.10 18.46 1.23
C ALA A 205 -10.22 17.02 1.74
N GLY A 206 -9.13 16.45 2.25
CA GLY A 206 -9.12 15.16 2.93
C GLY A 206 -7.77 14.89 3.58
N ILE A 207 -7.77 14.05 4.60
CA ILE A 207 -6.58 13.60 5.33
C ILE A 207 -6.43 12.09 5.14
N ASN A 208 -5.29 11.65 4.63
CA ASN A 208 -4.89 10.27 4.57
C ASN A 208 -3.86 10.00 5.67
N LEU A 209 -4.25 9.33 6.74
CA LEU A 209 -3.33 8.88 7.79
C LEU A 209 -2.58 7.62 7.33
N GLU A 210 -1.29 7.55 7.65
CA GLU A 210 -0.39 6.54 7.12
C GLU A 210 0.72 6.16 8.09
N ASP A 211 1.05 4.87 8.19
CA ASP A 211 2.21 4.35 8.92
C ASP A 211 2.28 4.85 10.38
N ILE A 212 1.14 4.96 11.07
CA ILE A 212 1.03 5.34 12.49
C ILE A 212 0.75 4.08 13.33
N ALA A 213 1.57 3.84 14.34
CA ALA A 213 1.49 2.66 15.18
C ALA A 213 0.19 2.57 15.99
N ALA A 214 -0.35 1.36 16.07
CA ALA A 214 -1.38 1.01 17.05
C ALA A 214 -0.80 1.01 18.49
N PRO A 215 -1.59 1.33 19.51
CA PRO A 215 -3.02 1.67 19.46
C PRO A 215 -3.31 3.15 19.16
N ARG A 216 -2.30 4.03 19.10
CA ARG A 216 -2.49 5.49 18.96
C ARG A 216 -3.24 5.88 17.68
N CYS A 217 -3.00 5.17 16.58
CA CYS A 217 -3.67 5.43 15.31
C CYS A 217 -5.20 5.39 15.40
N PHE A 218 -5.77 4.56 16.28
CA PHE A 218 -7.22 4.48 16.49
C PHE A 218 -7.77 5.76 17.13
N GLU A 219 -7.13 6.25 18.19
CA GLU A 219 -7.56 7.48 18.86
C GLU A 219 -7.36 8.70 17.95
N ILE A 220 -6.21 8.79 17.28
CA ILE A 220 -5.89 9.88 16.34
C ILE A 220 -6.95 9.94 15.25
N GLU A 221 -7.25 8.81 14.60
CA GLU A 221 -8.26 8.77 13.55
C GLU A 221 -9.65 9.15 14.06
N ALA A 222 -10.10 8.53 15.16
CA ALA A 222 -11.44 8.78 15.71
C ALA A 222 -11.64 10.26 16.06
N ARG A 223 -10.67 10.87 16.76
CA ARG A 223 -10.71 12.28 17.17
C ARG A 223 -10.62 13.22 15.97
N LEU A 224 -9.84 12.88 14.94
CA LEU A 224 -9.76 13.70 13.73
C LEU A 224 -11.05 13.61 12.90
N ARG A 225 -11.66 12.43 12.78
CA ARG A 225 -12.97 12.27 12.13
C ARG A 225 -14.06 13.07 12.83
N GLU A 226 -14.06 13.11 14.17
CA GLU A 226 -15.03 13.90 14.95
C GLU A 226 -14.82 15.42 14.81
N GLN A 227 -13.56 15.87 14.70
CA GLN A 227 -13.21 17.28 14.84
C GLN A 227 -12.99 18.02 13.52
N LEU A 228 -12.99 17.32 12.38
CA LEU A 228 -12.76 17.90 11.06
C LEU A 228 -14.02 17.87 10.19
N ASP A 229 -14.15 18.85 9.31
CA ASP A 229 -15.20 18.97 8.29
C ASP A 229 -14.79 18.37 6.94
N ILE A 230 -13.74 17.55 6.94
CA ILE A 230 -13.17 16.87 5.78
C ILE A 230 -12.91 15.40 6.12
N PRO A 231 -12.99 14.48 5.14
CA PRO A 231 -12.84 13.07 5.39
C PRO A 231 -11.42 12.75 5.86
N VAL A 232 -11.34 11.92 6.90
CA VAL A 232 -10.10 11.38 7.46
C VAL A 232 -10.12 9.87 7.27
N PHE A 233 -9.11 9.35 6.59
CA PHE A 233 -9.01 7.95 6.22
C PHE A 233 -7.63 7.42 6.58
N HIS A 234 -7.56 6.38 7.40
CA HIS A 234 -6.32 5.66 7.63
C HIS A 234 -6.17 4.50 6.65
N ASP A 235 -5.17 4.56 5.74
CA ASP A 235 -5.05 3.60 4.65
C ASP A 235 -4.65 2.20 5.15
N ASP A 236 -3.70 2.10 6.10
CA ASP A 236 -3.32 0.80 6.66
C ASP A 236 -4.46 0.07 7.39
N GLN A 237 -5.47 0.80 7.86
CA GLN A 237 -6.68 0.24 8.45
C GLN A 237 -7.71 -0.06 7.36
N HIS A 238 -8.35 1.00 6.85
CA HIS A 238 -9.55 0.90 6.03
C HIS A 238 -9.22 0.54 4.59
N GLY A 239 -8.09 1.02 4.06
CA GLY A 239 -7.60 0.65 2.74
C GLY A 239 -7.35 -0.84 2.66
N THR A 240 -6.58 -1.38 3.61
CA THR A 240 -6.33 -2.82 3.72
C THR A 240 -7.63 -3.61 3.84
N ALA A 241 -8.54 -3.20 4.73
CA ALA A 241 -9.83 -3.87 4.91
C ALA A 241 -10.67 -3.93 3.63
N ILE A 242 -10.73 -2.83 2.87
CA ILE A 242 -11.42 -2.76 1.58
C ILE A 242 -10.87 -3.81 0.61
N VAL A 243 -9.54 -3.85 0.42
CA VAL A 243 -8.95 -4.73 -0.60
C VAL A 243 -9.03 -6.20 -0.19
N VAL A 244 -8.87 -6.49 1.11
CA VAL A 244 -9.04 -7.83 1.66
C VAL A 244 -10.47 -8.32 1.46
N LEU A 245 -11.48 -7.50 1.76
CA LEU A 245 -12.88 -7.87 1.54
C LEU A 245 -13.17 -8.09 0.04
N ALA A 246 -12.63 -7.24 -0.83
CA ALA A 246 -12.77 -7.38 -2.28
C ALA A 246 -12.18 -8.71 -2.78
N ALA A 247 -10.94 -9.01 -2.38
CA ALA A 247 -10.26 -10.24 -2.71
C ALA A 247 -10.99 -11.47 -2.17
N LEU A 248 -11.43 -11.41 -0.90
CA LEU A 248 -12.12 -12.52 -0.25
C LEU A 248 -13.44 -12.85 -0.96
N ARG A 249 -14.22 -11.83 -1.33
CA ARG A 249 -15.46 -12.01 -2.09
C ARG A 249 -15.22 -12.83 -3.38
N ASN A 250 -14.15 -12.53 -4.10
CA ASN A 250 -13.81 -13.25 -5.32
C ASN A 250 -13.19 -14.63 -5.05
N ALA A 251 -12.37 -14.76 -4.01
CA ALA A 251 -11.81 -16.05 -3.61
C ALA A 251 -12.90 -17.05 -3.21
N LEU A 252 -13.90 -16.61 -2.42
CA LEU A 252 -15.03 -17.45 -2.02
C LEU A 252 -15.90 -17.89 -3.22
N ARG A 253 -16.03 -17.05 -4.26
CA ARG A 253 -16.66 -17.45 -5.53
C ARG A 253 -15.87 -18.52 -6.26
N VAL A 254 -14.54 -18.47 -6.23
CA VAL A 254 -13.66 -19.49 -6.85
C VAL A 254 -13.81 -20.85 -6.16
N VAL A 255 -13.91 -20.86 -4.83
CA VAL A 255 -14.04 -22.10 -4.04
C VAL A 255 -15.49 -22.51 -3.76
N ASP A 256 -16.47 -21.81 -4.34
CA ASP A 256 -17.91 -22.01 -4.16
C ASP A 256 -18.37 -22.08 -2.69
N LYS A 257 -17.89 -21.12 -1.88
CA LYS A 257 -18.25 -20.97 -0.46
C LYS A 257 -19.06 -19.71 -0.20
N LYS A 258 -19.95 -19.79 0.79
CA LYS A 258 -20.66 -18.63 1.33
C LYS A 258 -19.95 -18.15 2.59
N ILE A 259 -19.76 -16.85 2.71
CA ILE A 259 -19.02 -16.27 3.85
C ILE A 259 -19.69 -16.59 5.19
N GLU A 260 -21.01 -16.68 5.20
CA GLU A 260 -21.84 -17.00 6.37
C GLU A 260 -21.58 -18.41 6.93
N ASP A 261 -21.01 -19.30 6.12
CA ASP A 261 -20.64 -20.66 6.52
C ASP A 261 -19.14 -20.79 6.84
N CYS A 262 -18.35 -19.74 6.63
CA CYS A 262 -16.89 -19.79 6.75
C CYS A 262 -16.39 -19.47 8.17
N LYS A 263 -15.41 -20.27 8.63
CA LYS A 263 -14.52 -19.92 9.75
C LYS A 263 -13.29 -19.18 9.22
N ILE A 264 -13.16 -17.90 9.60
CA ILE A 264 -12.06 -17.02 9.14
C ILE A 264 -11.08 -16.79 10.28
N VAL A 265 -9.79 -17.08 10.06
CA VAL A 265 -8.72 -16.78 11.00
C VAL A 265 -7.96 -15.56 10.52
N VAL A 266 -7.82 -14.55 11.39
CA VAL A 266 -7.05 -13.34 11.13
C VAL A 266 -5.85 -13.32 12.07
N SER A 267 -4.64 -13.39 11.51
CA SER A 267 -3.38 -13.22 12.27
C SER A 267 -2.93 -11.77 12.21
N GLY A 268 -2.81 -11.16 13.39
CA GLY A 268 -2.60 -9.73 13.58
C GLY A 268 -3.86 -9.07 14.13
N ALA A 269 -3.77 -8.54 15.35
CA ALA A 269 -4.86 -7.81 16.00
C ALA A 269 -4.54 -6.30 16.14
N GLY A 270 -3.61 -5.81 15.31
CA GLY A 270 -3.28 -4.38 15.18
C GLY A 270 -4.25 -3.62 14.27
N ALA A 271 -3.81 -2.46 13.79
CA ALA A 271 -4.60 -1.55 12.95
C ALA A 271 -5.31 -2.25 11.77
N ALA A 272 -4.55 -2.90 10.89
CA ALA A 272 -5.09 -3.59 9.71
C ALA A 272 -6.04 -4.73 10.07
N GLY A 273 -5.61 -5.64 10.96
CA GLY A 273 -6.38 -6.82 11.34
C GLY A 273 -7.72 -6.48 11.99
N SER A 274 -7.73 -5.52 12.92
CA SER A 274 -8.97 -5.03 13.53
C SER A 274 -9.92 -4.41 12.51
N ALA A 275 -9.42 -3.61 11.57
CA ALA A 275 -10.25 -3.00 10.54
C ALA A 275 -10.83 -4.05 9.57
N ILE A 276 -10.03 -5.04 9.16
CA ILE A 276 -10.47 -6.19 8.36
C ILE A 276 -11.62 -6.91 9.07
N ILE A 277 -11.43 -7.28 10.35
CA ILE A 277 -12.44 -7.99 11.13
C ILE A 277 -13.73 -7.18 11.22
N ARG A 278 -13.66 -5.90 11.59
CA ARG A 278 -14.83 -5.00 11.68
C ARG A 278 -15.61 -4.98 10.37
N LEU A 279 -14.92 -4.82 9.23
CA LEU A 279 -15.55 -4.78 7.93
C LEU A 279 -16.14 -6.15 7.51
N LEU A 280 -15.46 -7.25 7.85
CA LEU A 280 -15.95 -8.60 7.60
C LEU A 280 -17.23 -8.92 8.37
N LEU A 281 -17.37 -8.46 9.62
CA LEU A 281 -18.56 -8.73 10.43
C LEU A 281 -19.86 -8.18 9.82
N HIS A 282 -19.80 -7.13 8.99
CA HIS A 282 -20.95 -6.66 8.19
C HIS A 282 -21.45 -7.69 7.17
N LYS A 283 -20.59 -8.64 6.77
CA LYS A 283 -20.94 -9.77 5.90
C LYS A 283 -21.38 -11.01 6.67
N LYS A 284 -21.44 -10.93 8.01
CA LYS A 284 -21.95 -11.97 8.91
C LYS A 284 -21.28 -13.35 8.69
N PRO A 285 -19.95 -13.43 8.73
CA PRO A 285 -19.25 -14.70 8.61
C PRO A 285 -19.68 -15.72 9.66
N GLY A 286 -19.48 -17.00 9.35
CA GLY A 286 -19.78 -18.13 10.23
C GLY A 286 -19.06 -17.99 11.57
N ASP A 287 -17.77 -17.71 11.56
CA ASP A 287 -17.02 -17.19 12.70
C ASP A 287 -15.77 -16.44 12.25
N VAL A 288 -15.25 -15.57 13.11
CA VAL A 288 -13.95 -14.92 12.92
C VAL A 288 -13.11 -15.15 14.16
N ILE A 289 -11.84 -15.52 14.01
CA ILE A 289 -10.91 -15.72 15.12
C ILE A 289 -9.72 -14.81 14.90
N ALA A 290 -9.51 -13.86 15.79
CA ALA A 290 -8.29 -13.05 15.82
C ALA A 290 -7.20 -13.75 16.63
N ALA A 291 -5.96 -13.69 16.16
CA ALA A 291 -4.78 -14.11 16.92
C ALA A 291 -3.70 -13.02 16.87
N ASP A 292 -3.07 -12.76 18.00
CA ASP A 292 -1.92 -11.86 18.12
C ASP A 292 -0.66 -12.65 18.58
N ILE A 293 0.35 -11.92 19.05
CA ILE A 293 1.62 -12.52 19.52
C ILE A 293 1.45 -13.47 20.71
N ASP A 294 0.41 -13.30 21.54
CA ASP A 294 0.15 -14.18 22.69
C ASP A 294 -0.90 -15.27 22.36
N GLY A 295 -1.29 -15.40 21.10
CA GLY A 295 -2.23 -16.42 20.61
C GLY A 295 -3.64 -15.89 20.35
N ILE A 296 -4.63 -16.77 20.43
CA ILE A 296 -6.03 -16.42 20.13
C ILE A 296 -6.52 -15.32 21.09
N VAL A 297 -7.20 -14.32 20.54
CA VAL A 297 -7.85 -13.27 21.33
C VAL A 297 -9.19 -13.79 21.86
N HIS A 298 -9.36 -13.78 23.18
CA HIS A 298 -10.55 -14.29 23.85
C HIS A 298 -10.79 -13.59 25.19
N ASN A 299 -12.01 -13.69 25.72
CA ASN A 299 -12.47 -12.93 26.91
C ASN A 299 -11.72 -13.28 28.20
N GLY A 300 -11.00 -14.40 28.23
CA GLY A 300 -10.24 -14.86 29.39
C GLY A 300 -8.82 -14.28 29.50
N ARG A 301 -8.36 -13.49 28.52
CA ARG A 301 -7.04 -12.87 28.56
C ARG A 301 -7.01 -11.67 29.50
N SER A 302 -5.92 -11.55 30.26
CA SER A 302 -5.70 -10.45 31.21
C SER A 302 -5.16 -9.18 30.55
N ASN A 303 -4.56 -9.29 29.36
CA ASN A 303 -3.88 -8.21 28.65
C ASN A 303 -4.69 -7.68 27.45
N LEU A 304 -5.91 -7.19 27.72
CA LEU A 304 -6.79 -6.64 26.68
C LEU A 304 -6.85 -5.11 26.78
N ASP A 305 -6.26 -4.42 25.81
CA ASP A 305 -6.60 -3.02 25.53
C ASP A 305 -8.02 -2.91 24.96
N ASP A 306 -8.50 -1.69 24.73
CA ASP A 306 -9.88 -1.45 24.27
C ASP A 306 -10.18 -2.10 22.90
N ASN A 307 -9.19 -2.18 22.01
CA ASN A 307 -9.34 -2.81 20.71
C ASN A 307 -9.39 -4.34 20.85
N LEU A 308 -8.47 -4.95 21.59
CA LEU A 308 -8.45 -6.39 21.83
C LEU A 308 -9.69 -6.85 22.60
N ARG A 309 -10.18 -6.05 23.55
CA ARG A 309 -11.44 -6.30 24.26
C ARG A 309 -12.62 -6.33 23.31
N TRP A 310 -12.72 -5.33 22.43
CA TRP A 310 -13.77 -5.31 21.41
C TRP A 310 -13.70 -6.55 20.51
N LEU A 311 -12.50 -6.98 20.09
CA LEU A 311 -12.33 -8.20 19.31
C LEU A 311 -12.80 -9.45 20.07
N ALA A 312 -12.39 -9.62 21.33
CA ALA A 312 -12.80 -10.75 22.17
C ALA A 312 -14.32 -10.82 22.39
N GLU A 313 -15.00 -9.68 22.45
CA GLU A 313 -16.45 -9.59 22.68
C GLU A 313 -17.28 -9.80 21.40
N ASN A 314 -16.71 -9.54 20.21
CA ASN A 314 -17.44 -9.55 18.94
C ASN A 314 -17.03 -10.68 17.98
N THR A 315 -16.01 -11.44 18.32
CA THR A 315 -15.46 -12.55 17.52
C THR A 315 -15.32 -13.81 18.36
N ASN A 316 -14.84 -14.91 17.77
CA ASN A 316 -14.51 -16.15 18.45
C ASN A 316 -15.72 -16.68 19.25
N LYS A 317 -16.79 -17.05 18.52
CA LYS A 317 -18.10 -17.42 19.11
C LYS A 317 -18.01 -18.58 20.10
N GLU A 318 -17.06 -19.49 19.88
CA GLU A 318 -16.81 -20.65 20.76
C GLU A 318 -15.84 -20.33 21.91
N ASN A 319 -15.35 -19.09 22.01
CA ASN A 319 -14.39 -18.62 23.01
C ASN A 319 -13.16 -19.55 23.10
N LEU A 320 -12.64 -19.93 21.93
CA LEU A 320 -11.44 -20.73 21.78
C LEU A 320 -10.23 -19.99 22.38
N SER A 321 -9.31 -20.77 22.94
CA SER A 321 -8.02 -20.30 23.45
C SER A 321 -6.91 -21.18 22.91
N GLY A 322 -5.69 -20.67 22.83
CA GLY A 322 -4.54 -21.42 22.33
C GLY A 322 -3.72 -20.60 21.33
N THR A 323 -3.01 -21.32 20.48
CA THR A 323 -2.09 -20.75 19.49
C THR A 323 -2.79 -20.41 18.18
N LEU A 324 -2.10 -19.71 17.27
CA LEU A 324 -2.55 -19.53 15.89
C LEU A 324 -2.79 -20.88 15.19
N HIS A 325 -1.96 -21.89 15.45
CA HIS A 325 -2.08 -23.20 14.81
C HIS A 325 -3.38 -23.91 15.23
N ASP A 326 -3.80 -23.74 16.49
CA ASP A 326 -5.08 -24.26 16.99
C ASP A 326 -6.27 -23.59 16.28
N ALA A 327 -6.17 -22.28 15.99
CA ALA A 327 -7.19 -21.55 15.26
C ALA A 327 -7.36 -22.03 13.82
N LEU A 328 -6.25 -22.40 13.15
CA LEU A 328 -6.21 -22.84 11.75
C LEU A 328 -6.94 -24.17 11.49
N VAL A 329 -7.05 -25.03 12.49
CA VAL A 329 -7.73 -26.33 12.33
C VAL A 329 -9.18 -26.12 11.90
N GLY A 330 -9.52 -26.67 10.73
CA GLY A 330 -10.83 -26.54 10.11
C GLY A 330 -11.20 -25.12 9.66
N ALA A 331 -10.27 -24.17 9.60
CA ALA A 331 -10.53 -22.83 9.08
C ALA A 331 -10.73 -22.86 7.55
N ASP A 332 -11.66 -22.08 7.04
CA ASP A 332 -11.86 -21.93 5.59
C ASP A 332 -10.93 -20.91 4.98
N VAL A 333 -10.59 -19.89 5.76
CA VAL A 333 -9.85 -18.71 5.32
C VAL A 333 -8.81 -18.36 6.37
N PHE A 334 -7.58 -18.12 5.94
CA PHE A 334 -6.54 -17.45 6.71
C PHE A 334 -6.24 -16.09 6.11
N ILE A 335 -6.14 -15.06 6.96
CA ILE A 335 -5.74 -13.70 6.59
C ILE A 335 -4.63 -13.25 7.55
N GLY A 336 -3.41 -13.18 7.04
CA GLY A 336 -2.25 -12.67 7.77
C GLY A 336 -1.98 -11.21 7.44
N VAL A 337 -1.84 -10.40 8.49
CA VAL A 337 -1.35 -9.01 8.44
C VAL A 337 -0.41 -8.75 9.62
N SER A 338 0.49 -9.70 9.89
CA SER A 338 1.27 -9.76 11.13
C SER A 338 2.78 -9.86 10.88
N ALA A 339 3.36 -11.05 11.02
CA ALA A 339 4.80 -11.30 11.03
C ALA A 339 5.16 -12.45 10.08
N PRO A 340 6.41 -12.51 9.59
CA PRO A 340 6.81 -13.52 8.62
C PRO A 340 6.97 -14.93 9.22
N ASN A 341 6.83 -15.96 8.38
CA ASN A 341 7.20 -17.36 8.67
C ASN A 341 6.58 -17.96 9.95
N LEU A 342 5.27 -17.80 10.14
CA LEU A 342 4.53 -18.25 11.32
C LEU A 342 4.15 -19.74 11.30
N PHE A 343 4.01 -20.33 10.10
CA PHE A 343 3.62 -21.73 9.92
C PHE A 343 3.97 -22.20 8.51
N GLY A 344 3.91 -23.53 8.29
CA GLY A 344 4.24 -24.18 7.03
C GLY A 344 3.05 -24.90 6.38
N ALA A 345 3.35 -25.68 5.35
CA ALA A 345 2.34 -26.44 4.60
C ALA A 345 1.51 -27.39 5.49
N GLU A 346 2.09 -27.91 6.58
CA GLU A 346 1.43 -28.84 7.48
C GLU A 346 0.25 -28.22 8.24
N GLN A 347 0.30 -26.93 8.60
CA GLN A 347 -0.84 -26.25 9.21
C GLN A 347 -1.91 -25.91 8.17
N VAL A 348 -1.52 -25.62 6.91
CA VAL A 348 -2.51 -25.42 5.84
C VAL A 348 -3.26 -26.74 5.57
N ALA A 349 -2.61 -27.89 5.72
CA ALA A 349 -3.24 -29.20 5.57
C ALA A 349 -4.29 -29.51 6.65
N THR A 350 -4.31 -28.81 7.79
CA THR A 350 -5.33 -28.99 8.85
C THR A 350 -6.55 -28.09 8.66
N MET A 351 -6.49 -27.15 7.70
CA MET A 351 -7.60 -26.28 7.34
C MET A 351 -8.73 -27.06 6.66
N ALA A 352 -9.88 -26.40 6.46
CA ALA A 352 -11.01 -26.98 5.74
C ALA A 352 -10.67 -27.28 4.27
N LYS A 353 -11.53 -28.06 3.61
CA LYS A 353 -11.40 -28.35 2.18
C LYS A 353 -11.37 -27.05 1.36
N ASP A 354 -10.52 -27.00 0.35
CA ASP A 354 -10.34 -25.84 -0.54
C ASP A 354 -10.09 -24.53 0.25
N PRO A 355 -9.03 -24.47 1.09
CA PRO A 355 -8.79 -23.31 1.94
C PRO A 355 -8.27 -22.12 1.14
N VAL A 356 -8.62 -20.91 1.60
CA VAL A 356 -8.12 -19.63 1.08
C VAL A 356 -7.05 -19.10 2.03
N VAL A 357 -5.88 -18.75 1.50
CA VAL A 357 -4.74 -18.25 2.31
C VAL A 357 -4.29 -16.90 1.77
N PHE A 358 -4.50 -15.84 2.55
CA PHE A 358 -3.98 -14.51 2.28
C PHE A 358 -2.81 -14.25 3.25
N ALA A 359 -1.58 -14.21 2.74
CA ALA A 359 -0.36 -13.96 3.52
C ALA A 359 0.21 -12.58 3.14
N LEU A 360 -0.19 -11.54 3.87
CA LEU A 360 -0.07 -10.14 3.45
C LEU A 360 1.04 -9.37 4.16
N ALA A 361 1.77 -9.98 5.10
CA ALA A 361 2.97 -9.37 5.67
C ALA A 361 3.99 -9.03 4.57
N ASN A 362 4.68 -7.89 4.74
CA ASN A 362 5.72 -7.41 3.84
C ASN A 362 7.00 -7.10 4.64
N PRO A 363 8.20 -7.32 4.06
CA PRO A 363 8.45 -7.89 2.72
C PRO A 363 8.27 -9.42 2.65
N ASP A 364 8.33 -10.08 3.81
CA ASP A 364 8.24 -11.54 3.94
C ASP A 364 6.83 -11.93 4.46
N PRO A 365 6.09 -12.81 3.77
CA PRO A 365 4.75 -13.23 4.19
C PRO A 365 4.74 -14.16 5.41
N GLU A 366 3.56 -14.35 6.01
CA GLU A 366 3.31 -15.26 7.14
C GLU A 366 3.65 -16.72 6.82
N ILE A 367 3.51 -17.13 5.56
CA ILE A 367 3.85 -18.44 5.03
C ILE A 367 4.38 -18.26 3.60
N ASP A 368 5.38 -19.06 3.21
CA ASP A 368 5.86 -19.05 1.83
C ASP A 368 4.70 -19.41 0.87
N PRO A 369 4.44 -18.60 -0.18
CA PRO A 369 3.31 -18.83 -1.07
C PRO A 369 3.33 -20.19 -1.78
N LEU A 370 4.52 -20.73 -2.08
CA LEU A 370 4.65 -22.05 -2.71
C LEU A 370 4.33 -23.17 -1.72
N GLU A 371 4.65 -22.99 -0.43
CA GLU A 371 4.25 -23.93 0.62
C GLU A 371 2.73 -23.91 0.84
N ALA A 372 2.13 -22.73 0.88
CA ALA A 372 0.68 -22.58 1.01
C ALA A 372 -0.07 -23.25 -0.17
N GLN A 373 0.41 -23.07 -1.41
CA GLN A 373 -0.19 -23.65 -2.63
C GLN A 373 -0.24 -25.19 -2.65
N ARG A 374 0.51 -25.88 -1.78
CA ARG A 374 0.46 -27.35 -1.70
C ARG A 374 -0.90 -27.85 -1.22
N HIS A 375 -1.63 -27.04 -0.46
CA HIS A 375 -2.90 -27.39 0.15
C HIS A 375 -4.00 -26.34 -0.05
N ALA A 376 -3.65 -25.07 -0.23
CA ALA A 376 -4.60 -23.98 -0.46
C ALA A 376 -5.13 -23.96 -1.90
N ALA A 377 -6.44 -23.75 -2.05
CA ALA A 377 -7.06 -23.58 -3.36
C ALA A 377 -6.83 -22.18 -3.93
N VAL A 378 -6.71 -21.17 -3.08
CA VAL A 378 -6.42 -19.79 -3.46
C VAL A 378 -5.35 -19.24 -2.51
N VAL A 379 -4.30 -18.67 -3.10
CA VAL A 379 -3.24 -17.97 -2.36
C VAL A 379 -3.11 -16.54 -2.87
N ALA A 380 -3.01 -15.59 -1.94
CA ALA A 380 -2.79 -14.18 -2.24
C ALA A 380 -1.73 -13.59 -1.30
N THR A 381 -1.01 -12.58 -1.77
CA THR A 381 0.06 -11.94 -0.99
C THR A 381 0.06 -10.43 -1.16
N GLY A 382 0.83 -9.70 -0.34
CA GLY A 382 1.10 -8.28 -0.55
C GLY A 382 2.11 -7.99 -1.69
N ARG A 383 2.82 -9.02 -2.16
CA ARG A 383 3.97 -8.86 -3.07
C ARG A 383 3.54 -8.85 -4.53
N SER A 384 4.24 -8.07 -5.34
CA SER A 384 3.95 -7.89 -6.78
C SER A 384 4.49 -9.00 -7.68
N ASP A 385 5.38 -9.85 -7.15
CA ASP A 385 6.00 -10.95 -7.89
C ASP A 385 5.18 -12.25 -7.85
N TYR A 386 4.06 -12.28 -7.12
CA TYR A 386 3.10 -13.37 -7.09
C TYR A 386 1.75 -12.98 -7.70
N PRO A 387 0.96 -13.96 -8.19
CA PRO A 387 -0.44 -13.74 -8.52
C PRO A 387 -1.23 -13.22 -7.31
N ASN A 388 -2.38 -12.59 -7.56
CA ASN A 388 -3.27 -12.07 -6.53
C ASN A 388 -2.58 -11.12 -5.53
N GLN A 389 -1.92 -10.07 -6.04
CA GLN A 389 -1.38 -9.04 -5.18
C GLN A 389 -2.51 -8.23 -4.53
N ILE A 390 -2.68 -8.36 -3.21
CA ILE A 390 -3.59 -7.54 -2.42
C ILE A 390 -2.80 -6.30 -1.97
N ASN A 391 -3.17 -5.14 -2.52
CA ASN A 391 -2.46 -3.88 -2.27
C ASN A 391 -3.44 -2.71 -2.15
N ASN A 392 -3.24 -1.87 -1.12
CA ASN A 392 -4.08 -0.72 -0.80
C ASN A 392 -4.20 0.30 -1.93
N VAL A 393 -3.25 0.30 -2.89
CA VAL A 393 -3.31 1.09 -4.14
C VAL A 393 -4.60 0.83 -4.94
N LEU A 394 -5.23 -0.33 -4.80
CA LEU A 394 -6.52 -0.61 -5.44
C LEU A 394 -7.68 0.19 -4.82
N ALA A 395 -7.52 0.69 -3.58
CA ALA A 395 -8.57 1.38 -2.83
C ALA A 395 -8.35 2.89 -2.75
N PHE A 396 -7.29 3.36 -2.07
CA PHE A 396 -7.19 4.76 -1.66
C PHE A 396 -7.30 5.79 -2.79
N PRO A 397 -6.76 5.58 -4.02
CA PRO A 397 -6.89 6.59 -5.06
C PRO A 397 -8.37 6.79 -5.45
N GLY A 398 -9.08 5.70 -5.70
CA GLY A 398 -10.49 5.72 -6.07
C GLY A 398 -11.38 6.21 -4.93
N VAL A 399 -11.07 5.80 -3.69
CA VAL A 399 -11.82 6.24 -2.50
C VAL A 399 -11.77 7.76 -2.38
N PHE A 400 -10.58 8.36 -2.36
CA PHE A 400 -10.45 9.81 -2.27
C PHE A 400 -11.01 10.53 -3.49
N ARG A 401 -10.83 10.00 -4.72
CA ARG A 401 -11.47 10.60 -5.90
C ARG A 401 -12.98 10.73 -5.72
N GLY A 402 -13.62 9.66 -5.25
CA GLY A 402 -15.05 9.63 -4.98
C GLY A 402 -15.46 10.62 -3.88
N LEU A 403 -14.76 10.63 -2.74
CA LEU A 403 -15.01 11.54 -1.63
C LEU A 403 -14.86 13.01 -2.06
N LEU A 404 -13.79 13.33 -2.80
CA LEU A 404 -13.51 14.68 -3.27
C LEU A 404 -14.55 15.20 -4.26
N ASP A 405 -14.98 14.33 -5.19
CA ASP A 405 -16.01 14.66 -6.18
C ASP A 405 -17.39 14.81 -5.54
N ALA A 406 -17.71 13.99 -4.54
CA ALA A 406 -18.96 14.09 -3.78
C ALA A 406 -18.96 15.24 -2.78
N GLN A 407 -17.80 15.85 -2.51
CA GLN A 407 -17.59 16.77 -1.38
C GLN A 407 -18.04 16.16 -0.04
N ALA A 408 -17.76 14.88 0.14
CA ALA A 408 -18.02 14.18 1.39
C ALA A 408 -17.25 14.86 2.53
N THR A 409 -17.85 14.86 3.72
CA THR A 409 -17.24 15.32 4.98
C THR A 409 -16.80 14.15 5.85
N GLU A 410 -17.36 12.96 5.62
CA GLU A 410 -17.18 11.76 6.43
C GLU A 410 -17.00 10.53 5.55
N ILE A 411 -16.53 9.43 6.16
CA ILE A 411 -16.47 8.10 5.56
C ILE A 411 -17.07 7.07 6.53
N ASP A 412 -17.95 6.22 6.03
CA ASP A 412 -18.67 5.20 6.80
C ASP A 412 -18.41 3.78 6.25
N ASP A 413 -18.86 2.76 6.98
CA ASP A 413 -18.67 1.36 6.61
C ASP A 413 -19.36 0.98 5.28
N GLU A 414 -20.49 1.61 4.96
CA GLU A 414 -21.20 1.38 3.69
C GLU A 414 -20.38 1.87 2.49
N MET A 415 -19.66 2.99 2.64
CA MET A 415 -18.69 3.48 1.66
C MET A 415 -17.53 2.49 1.50
N LEU A 416 -16.97 1.96 2.59
CA LEU A 416 -15.89 0.97 2.54
C LEU A 416 -16.35 -0.31 1.82
N ILE A 417 -17.54 -0.81 2.15
CA ILE A 417 -18.14 -1.98 1.49
C ILE A 417 -18.40 -1.71 0.01
N ALA A 418 -18.89 -0.51 -0.34
CA ALA A 418 -19.12 -0.12 -1.74
C ALA A 418 -17.81 -0.12 -2.54
N ALA A 419 -16.73 0.40 -1.97
CA ALA A 419 -15.40 0.35 -2.58
C ALA A 419 -14.92 -1.09 -2.77
N ALA A 420 -15.06 -1.95 -1.76
CA ALA A 420 -14.65 -3.36 -1.83
C ALA A 420 -15.42 -4.11 -2.93
N ASN A 421 -16.73 -3.88 -3.03
CA ASN A 421 -17.55 -4.47 -4.08
C ASN A 421 -17.11 -3.99 -5.46
N ALA A 422 -16.87 -2.69 -5.63
CA ALA A 422 -16.42 -2.12 -6.89
C ALA A 422 -15.09 -2.71 -7.36
N ILE A 423 -14.10 -2.88 -6.47
CA ILE A 423 -12.82 -3.54 -6.81
C ILE A 423 -13.06 -4.98 -7.25
N ALA A 424 -13.87 -5.73 -6.50
CA ALA A 424 -14.16 -7.13 -6.81
C ALA A 424 -14.88 -7.29 -8.16
N ASP A 425 -15.79 -6.36 -8.50
CA ASP A 425 -16.59 -6.38 -9.73
C ASP A 425 -15.80 -5.98 -10.99
N VAL A 426 -14.60 -5.38 -10.85
CA VAL A 426 -13.69 -5.17 -11.98
C VAL A 426 -13.15 -6.50 -12.51
N VAL A 427 -13.08 -7.53 -11.67
CA VAL A 427 -12.75 -8.89 -12.10
C VAL A 427 -13.99 -9.52 -12.73
N ASP A 428 -13.92 -9.66 -14.05
CA ASP A 428 -14.97 -10.15 -14.94
C ASP A 428 -14.98 -11.69 -15.03
N ASP A 429 -15.18 -12.22 -16.23
CA ASP A 429 -15.17 -13.64 -16.57
C ASP A 429 -13.79 -14.30 -16.45
N ARG A 430 -12.72 -13.51 -16.23
CA ARG A 430 -11.36 -14.02 -15.99
C ARG A 430 -11.16 -14.61 -14.59
N LEU A 431 -12.13 -14.50 -13.69
CA LEU A 431 -12.03 -14.95 -12.30
C LEU A 431 -11.54 -16.41 -12.21
N ASN A 432 -10.41 -16.61 -11.53
CA ASN A 432 -9.86 -17.93 -11.22
C ASN A 432 -8.95 -17.86 -9.98
N ALA A 433 -8.42 -19.00 -9.54
CA ALA A 433 -7.58 -19.09 -8.34
C ALA A 433 -6.32 -18.20 -8.36
N SER A 434 -5.83 -17.83 -9.53
CA SER A 434 -4.68 -16.93 -9.72
C SER A 434 -5.06 -15.52 -10.16
N PHE A 435 -6.36 -15.19 -10.22
CA PHE A 435 -6.87 -13.86 -10.60
C PHE A 435 -8.17 -13.53 -9.85
N ILE A 436 -8.05 -13.24 -8.55
CA ILE A 436 -9.17 -12.81 -7.68
C ILE A 436 -9.24 -11.29 -7.48
N VAL A 437 -8.17 -10.57 -7.81
CA VAL A 437 -8.06 -9.12 -7.71
C VAL A 437 -7.52 -8.55 -9.03
N PRO A 438 -7.97 -7.35 -9.44
CA PRO A 438 -7.44 -6.72 -10.65
C PRO A 438 -6.01 -6.25 -10.42
N SER A 439 -5.28 -5.98 -11.51
CA SER A 439 -3.96 -5.35 -11.43
C SER A 439 -4.08 -3.92 -10.87
N VAL A 440 -3.08 -3.48 -10.10
CA VAL A 440 -2.96 -2.07 -9.68
C VAL A 440 -2.87 -1.10 -10.86
N PHE A 441 -2.52 -1.59 -12.05
CA PHE A 441 -2.45 -0.81 -13.29
C PHE A 441 -3.73 -0.89 -14.12
N ASP A 442 -4.74 -1.62 -13.68
CA ASP A 442 -6.03 -1.65 -14.38
C ASP A 442 -6.73 -0.29 -14.22
N SER A 443 -6.81 0.44 -15.32
CA SER A 443 -7.38 1.79 -15.36
C SER A 443 -8.86 1.86 -14.99
N ALA A 444 -9.58 0.73 -14.94
CA ALA A 444 -10.99 0.68 -14.55
C ALA A 444 -11.19 0.80 -13.03
N VAL A 445 -10.19 0.44 -12.21
CA VAL A 445 -10.34 0.30 -10.75
C VAL A 445 -10.68 1.63 -10.08
N ALA A 446 -9.81 2.64 -10.21
CA ALA A 446 -9.99 3.91 -9.51
C ALA A 446 -11.30 4.63 -9.92
N PRO A 447 -11.70 4.69 -11.21
CA PRO A 447 -13.01 5.19 -11.61
C PRO A 447 -14.18 4.40 -11.02
N ALA A 448 -14.13 3.06 -11.04
CA ALA A 448 -15.21 2.22 -10.50
C ALA A 448 -15.41 2.45 -9.00
N VAL A 449 -14.31 2.48 -8.23
CA VAL A 449 -14.32 2.78 -6.79
C VAL A 449 -14.86 4.20 -6.55
N ALA A 450 -14.41 5.20 -7.32
CA ALA A 450 -14.86 6.57 -7.16
C ALA A 450 -16.38 6.72 -7.40
N GLU A 451 -16.94 6.06 -8.42
CA GLU A 451 -18.39 6.06 -8.65
C GLU A 451 -19.16 5.36 -7.53
N ALA A 452 -18.65 4.23 -7.03
CA ALA A 452 -19.27 3.51 -5.92
C ALA A 452 -19.32 4.34 -4.64
N ILE A 453 -18.22 5.04 -4.32
CA ILE A 453 -18.16 5.97 -3.19
C ILE A 453 -19.14 7.13 -3.39
N LYS A 454 -19.16 7.78 -4.56
CA LYS A 454 -20.12 8.86 -4.84
C LYS A 454 -21.57 8.40 -4.67
N ALA A 455 -21.89 7.21 -5.15
CA ALA A 455 -23.21 6.62 -5.00
C ALA A 455 -23.55 6.32 -3.53
N ALA A 456 -22.58 5.87 -2.72
CA ALA A 456 -22.75 5.68 -1.29
C ALA A 456 -23.00 7.02 -0.56
N VAL A 457 -22.18 8.05 -0.80
CA VAL A 457 -22.35 9.38 -0.20
C VAL A 457 -23.74 9.98 -0.50
N ARG A 458 -24.22 9.84 -1.73
CA ARG A 458 -25.56 10.29 -2.13
C ARG A 458 -26.69 9.55 -1.40
N ARG A 459 -26.49 8.28 -1.06
CA ARG A 459 -27.47 7.50 -0.29
C ARG A 459 -27.49 7.91 1.17
N SER A 460 -26.33 8.09 1.79
CA SER A 460 -26.23 8.53 3.20
C SER A 460 -26.85 9.93 3.38
N THR A 461 -26.58 10.86 2.46
CA THR A 461 -27.17 12.22 2.49
C THR A 461 -28.67 12.26 2.20
N ALA A 462 -29.24 11.27 1.52
CA ALA A 462 -30.69 11.18 1.31
C ALA A 462 -31.45 10.54 2.49
N GLN A 463 -30.73 9.89 3.41
CA GLN A 463 -31.28 9.24 4.59
C GLN A 463 -31.17 10.09 5.88
N ALA A 464 -30.26 11.06 5.89
CA ALA A 464 -30.13 12.10 6.93
C ALA A 464 -31.09 13.27 6.65
#